data_AF-A0A420W376-F1
#
_entry.id   AF-A0A420W376-F1
#
_cell.length_a   1.000
_cell.length_b   1.000
_cell.length_c   1.000
_cell.angle_alpha   90.00
_cell.angle_beta   90.00
_cell.angle_gamma   90.00
#
_symmetry.space_group_name_H-M   'P 1'
#
loop_
_entity.id
_entity.type
_entity.pdbx_description
1 polymer ?
#
loop_
_entity_poly.entity_id
_entity_poly.type
_entity_poly.pdbx_seq_one_letter_code
_entity_poly.pdbx_strand_id
1 'polypeptide(L)'
;MAWLVLKYLRLHWIYTIVIGYFGTAIALYMLSDIHILIPCLWRAITGYECPGCGLTTAFIALLRMQWAYAWSANPMIFVLVPAFISLILKDFWRFKNVQTDLR
;
A
#
# COMPACT_ATOMS: atom_id res chain seq x y z
N MET A 1 12.89 -6.38 -21.60
CA MET A 1 12.39 -5.92 -20.29
C MET A 1 10.90 -5.56 -20.31
N ALA A 2 10.44 -4.68 -21.21
CA ALA A 2 9.04 -4.22 -21.26
C ALA A 2 7.98 -5.35 -21.39
N TRP A 3 8.25 -6.38 -22.18
CA TRP A 3 7.32 -7.52 -22.38
C TRP A 3 7.11 -8.36 -21.12
N LEU A 4 8.17 -8.52 -20.33
CA LEU A 4 8.18 -9.27 -19.07
C LEU A 4 7.38 -8.54 -17.99
N VAL A 5 7.54 -7.21 -17.94
CA VAL A 5 6.78 -6.31 -17.07
C VAL A 5 5.30 -6.32 -17.47
N LEU A 6 4.95 -6.30 -18.76
CA LEU A 6 3.55 -6.39 -19.22
C LEU A 6 2.87 -7.71 -18.82
N LYS A 7 3.60 -8.83 -18.91
CA LYS A 7 3.08 -10.15 -18.51
C LYS A 7 2.90 -10.25 -17.00
N TYR A 8 3.81 -9.65 -16.23
CA TYR A 8 3.70 -9.52 -14.77
C TYR A 8 2.49 -8.67 -14.36
N LEU A 9 2.32 -7.48 -14.96
CA LEU A 9 1.17 -6.61 -14.70
C LEU A 9 -0.17 -7.28 -15.06
N ARG A 10 -0.20 -8.07 -16.14
CA ARG A 10 -1.42 -8.81 -16.55
C ARG A 10 -1.73 -9.98 -15.62
N LEU A 11 -0.72 -10.68 -15.11
CA LEU A 11 -0.90 -11.78 -14.16
C LEU A 11 -1.32 -11.27 -12.77
N HIS A 12 -0.75 -10.15 -12.34
CA HIS A 12 -1.03 -9.50 -11.05
C HIS A 12 -1.97 -8.28 -11.21
N TRP A 13 -2.96 -8.39 -12.10
CA TRP A 13 -3.87 -7.28 -12.43
C TRP A 13 -4.66 -6.75 -11.21
N ILE A 14 -5.02 -7.62 -10.27
CA ILE A 14 -5.70 -7.25 -9.02
C ILE A 14 -4.82 -6.35 -8.15
N TYR A 15 -3.54 -6.70 -7.96
CA TYR A 15 -2.60 -5.87 -7.20
C TYR A 15 -2.41 -4.49 -7.85
N THR A 16 -2.36 -4.45 -9.18
CA THR A 16 -2.22 -3.20 -9.94
C THR A 16 -3.45 -2.29 -9.75
N ILE A 17 -4.66 -2.87 -9.78
CA ILE A 17 -5.90 -2.12 -9.55
C ILE A 17 -5.97 -1.62 -8.11
N VAL A 18 -5.66 -2.46 -7.13
CA VAL A 18 -5.70 -2.12 -5.70
C VAL A 18 -4.69 -1.01 -5.39
N ILE A 19 -3.43 -1.17 -5.80
CA ILE A 19 -2.39 -0.16 -5.59
C ILE A 19 -2.74 1.14 -6.34
N GLY A 20 -3.26 1.03 -7.57
CA GLY A 20 -3.72 2.17 -8.34
C GLY A 20 -4.83 2.95 -7.65
N TYR A 21 -5.86 2.28 -7.14
CA TYR A 21 -6.97 2.90 -6.41
C TYR A 21 -6.51 3.58 -5.11
N PHE A 22 -5.70 2.90 -4.28
CA PHE A 22 -5.19 3.50 -3.06
C PHE A 22 -4.25 4.69 -3.38
N GLY A 23 -3.42 4.57 -4.42
CA GLY A 23 -2.55 5.64 -4.88
C GLY A 23 -3.32 6.88 -5.35
N THR A 24 -4.35 6.71 -6.17
CA THR A 24 -5.17 7.83 -6.64
C THR A 24 -5.99 8.45 -5.50
N ALA A 25 -6.55 7.64 -4.60
CA ALA A 25 -7.27 8.14 -3.42
C ALA A 25 -6.36 8.97 -2.50
N ILE A 26 -5.12 8.51 -2.26
CA ILE A 26 -4.12 9.24 -1.46
C ILE A 26 -3.68 10.51 -2.18
N ALA A 27 -3.46 10.46 -3.50
CA ALA A 27 -3.09 11.65 -4.28
C ALA A 27 -4.19 12.71 -4.24
N LEU A 28 -5.47 12.32 -4.39
CA LEU A 28 -6.61 13.22 -4.25
C LEU A 28 -6.71 13.80 -2.84
N TYR A 29 -6.45 12.99 -1.81
CA TYR A 29 -6.39 13.46 -0.43
C TYR A 29 -5.28 14.50 -0.23
N MET A 30 -4.09 14.28 -0.82
CA MET A 30 -2.97 15.21 -0.71
C MET A 30 -3.17 16.51 -1.49
N LEU A 31 -3.84 16.46 -2.64
CA LEU A 31 -3.99 17.60 -3.54
C LEU A 31 -5.22 18.46 -3.27
N SER A 32 -6.27 17.89 -2.70
CA SER A 32 -7.58 18.56 -2.60
C SER A 32 -8.22 18.47 -1.22
N ASP A 33 -7.53 17.87 -0.23
CA ASP A 33 -8.06 17.55 1.11
C ASP A 33 -9.41 16.78 1.05
N ILE A 34 -9.69 16.12 -0.07
CA ILE A 34 -10.91 15.35 -0.23
C ILE A 34 -10.74 14.01 0.49
N HIS A 35 -11.49 13.84 1.57
CA HIS A 35 -11.52 12.61 2.37
C HIS A 35 -12.33 11.51 1.67
N ILE A 36 -11.81 10.95 0.56
CA ILE A 36 -12.37 9.75 -0.11
C ILE A 36 -11.84 8.45 0.51
N LEU A 37 -10.90 8.53 1.47
CA LEU A 37 -10.41 7.35 2.16
C LEU A 37 -11.52 6.70 2.99
N ILE A 38 -11.72 5.40 2.77
CA ILE A 38 -12.68 4.60 3.50
C ILE A 38 -12.34 4.68 5.00
N PRO A 39 -13.25 5.21 5.85
CA PRO A 39 -13.02 5.22 7.29
C PRO A 39 -12.89 3.78 7.79
N CYS A 40 -12.08 3.57 8.83
CA CYS A 40 -11.89 2.26 9.46
C CYS A 40 -13.25 1.65 9.81
N LEU A 41 -13.73 0.70 9.01
CA LEU A 41 -15.08 0.13 9.12
C LEU A 41 -15.29 -0.49 10.51
N TRP A 42 -14.22 -1.00 11.11
CA TRP A 42 -14.22 -1.54 12.46
C TRP A 42 -14.57 -0.49 13.51
N ARG A 43 -13.93 0.69 13.48
CA ARG A 43 -14.27 1.81 14.39
C ARG A 43 -15.67 2.36 14.09
N ALA A 44 -16.08 2.37 12.83
CA ALA A 44 -17.42 2.83 12.44
C ALA A 44 -18.54 1.91 12.97
N ILE A 45 -18.32 0.59 12.96
CA ILE A 45 -19.33 -0.39 13.40
C ILE A 45 -19.26 -0.67 14.90
N THR A 46 -18.05 -0.86 15.44
CA THR A 46 -17.87 -1.30 16.84
C THR A 46 -17.56 -0.17 17.81
N GLY A 47 -17.15 1.00 17.32
CA GLY A 47 -16.68 2.12 18.17
C GLY A 47 -15.29 1.91 18.78
N TYR A 48 -14.72 0.71 18.68
CA TYR A 48 -13.41 0.38 19.24
C TYR A 48 -12.29 0.54 18.21
N GLU A 49 -11.13 0.99 18.69
CA GLU A 49 -9.92 1.06 17.88
C GLU A 49 -9.27 -0.32 17.81
N CYS A 50 -9.30 -0.94 16.63
CA CYS A 50 -8.54 -2.17 16.38
C CYS A 50 -7.06 -1.83 16.14
N PRO A 51 -6.13 -2.81 16.27
CA PRO A 51 -4.71 -2.57 16.01
C PRO A 51 -4.41 -2.06 14.59
N GLY A 52 -5.37 -2.20 13.66
CA GLY A 52 -5.29 -1.71 12.30
C GLY A 52 -5.94 -0.35 12.04
N CYS A 53 -6.63 0.27 13.00
CA CYS A 53 -7.20 1.60 12.75
C CYS A 53 -6.08 2.66 12.66
N GLY A 54 -6.27 3.66 11.80
CA GLY A 54 -5.29 4.73 11.59
C GLY A 54 -4.11 4.37 10.68
N LEU A 55 -4.08 3.17 10.10
CA LEU A 55 -2.98 2.72 9.23
C LEU A 55 -2.82 3.57 7.97
N THR A 56 -3.94 3.95 7.34
CA THR A 56 -3.94 4.86 6.18
C THR A 56 -3.51 6.27 6.56
N THR A 57 -3.93 6.76 7.74
CA THR A 57 -3.49 8.05 8.30
C THR A 57 -1.99 8.05 8.59
N ALA A 58 -1.48 6.97 9.19
CA ALA A 58 -0.05 6.79 9.46
C ALA A 58 0.76 6.70 8.16
N PHE A 59 0.22 6.05 7.12
CA PHE A 59 0.85 6.01 5.80
C PHE A 59 0.91 7.40 5.15
N ILE A 60 -0.18 8.17 5.21
CA ILE A 60 -0.20 9.55 4.69
C ILE A 60 0.76 10.43 5.50
N ALA A 61 0.84 10.26 6.82
CA ALA A 61 1.78 10.96 7.68
C ALA A 61 3.24 10.65 7.29
N LEU A 62 3.56 9.38 7.01
CA LEU A 62 4.86 8.99 6.44
C LEU A 62 5.14 9.69 5.10
N LEU A 63 4.15 9.74 4.20
CA LEU A 63 4.29 10.43 2.91
C LEU A 63 4.47 11.95 3.08
N ARG A 64 3.88 12.55 4.12
CA ARG A 64 4.09 13.95 4.51
C ARG A 64 5.40 14.18 5.29
N MET A 65 6.25 13.15 5.44
CA MET A 65 7.48 13.17 6.24
C MET A 65 7.25 13.53 7.73
N GLN A 66 6.06 13.25 8.26
CA GLN A 66 5.67 13.50 9.65
C GLN A 66 5.83 12.24 10.50
N TRP A 67 7.07 11.89 10.82
CA TRP A 67 7.42 10.63 11.50
C TRP A 67 6.76 10.47 12.88
N ALA A 68 6.76 11.53 13.69
CA ALA A 68 6.16 11.51 15.03
C ALA A 68 4.64 11.29 14.96
N TYR A 69 3.97 11.94 14.01
CA TYR A 69 2.53 11.78 13.81
C TYR A 69 2.19 10.39 13.27
N ALA A 70 3.02 9.85 12.36
CA ALA A 70 2.87 8.48 11.87
C ALA A 70 2.98 7.45 13.00
N TRP A 71 3.93 7.64 13.92
CA TRP A 71 4.11 6.76 15.07
C TRP A 71 2.92 6.82 16.03
N SER A 72 2.39 8.02 16.30
CA SER A 72 1.20 8.17 17.15
C SER A 72 -0.07 7.63 16.50
N ALA A 73 -0.17 7.72 15.17
CA ALA A 73 -1.36 7.29 14.45
C ALA A 73 -1.45 5.76 14.37
N ASN A 74 -0.37 5.10 13.92
CA ASN A 74 -0.26 3.65 13.99
C ASN A 74 1.21 3.21 13.81
N PRO A 75 1.90 2.76 14.86
CA PRO A 75 3.32 2.38 14.77
C PRO A 75 3.54 1.14 13.89
N MET A 76 2.50 0.34 13.64
CA MET A 76 2.57 -0.85 12.78
C MET A 76 2.96 -0.49 11.35
N ILE A 77 2.73 0.76 10.91
CA ILE A 77 3.09 1.22 9.57
C ILE A 77 4.59 1.09 9.29
N PHE A 78 5.44 1.26 10.31
CA PHE A 78 6.89 1.17 10.17
C PHE A 78 7.38 -0.26 9.91
N VAL A 79 6.58 -1.26 10.29
CA VAL A 79 6.87 -2.67 10.00
C VAL A 79 6.20 -3.08 8.68
N LEU A 80 4.95 -2.65 8.47
CA LEU A 80 4.16 -3.03 7.30
C LEU A 80 4.76 -2.48 6.00
N VAL A 81 5.15 -1.22 5.95
CA VAL A 81 5.73 -0.61 4.74
C VAL A 81 6.96 -1.39 4.23
N PRO A 82 8.02 -1.61 5.03
CA PRO A 82 9.17 -2.37 4.56
C PRO A 82 8.83 -3.84 4.31
N ALA A 83 7.91 -4.45 5.07
CA ALA A 83 7.48 -5.83 4.81
C ALA A 83 6.80 -5.95 3.44
N PHE A 84 5.86 -5.06 3.12
CA PHE A 84 5.20 -5.02 1.81
C PHE A 84 6.19 -4.77 0.67
N ILE A 85 7.12 -3.83 0.84
CA ILE A 85 8.19 -3.58 -0.15
C ILE A 85 9.02 -4.85 -0.36
N SER A 86 9.42 -5.54 0.71
CA SER A 86 10.22 -6.76 0.62
C SER A 86 9.48 -7.91 -0.08
N LEU A 87 8.17 -8.05 0.14
CA LEU A 87 7.34 -9.06 -0.52
C LEU A 87 7.19 -8.76 -2.01
N ILE A 88 6.91 -7.50 -2.38
CA ILE A 88 6.80 -7.08 -3.77
C ILE A 88 8.15 -7.30 -4.50
N LEU A 89 9.26 -6.96 -3.85
CA LEU A 89 10.59 -7.21 -4.41
C LEU A 89 10.85 -8.71 -4.57
N LYS A 90 10.58 -9.53 -3.55
CA LYS A 90 10.75 -10.99 -3.65
C LYS A 90 9.87 -11.60 -4.74
N ASP A 91 8.63 -11.16 -4.86
CA ASP A 91 7.70 -11.63 -5.88
C ASP A 91 8.20 -11.25 -7.29
N PHE A 92 8.65 -10.00 -7.47
CA PHE A 92 9.26 -9.56 -8.73
C PHE A 92 10.54 -10.33 -9.07
N TRP A 93 11.41 -10.57 -8.08
CA TRP A 93 12.62 -11.37 -8.27
C TRP A 93 12.32 -12.83 -8.59
N ARG A 94 11.32 -13.43 -7.93
CA ARG A 94 10.85 -14.79 -8.23
C ARG A 94 10.28 -14.89 -9.63
N PHE A 95 9.46 -13.92 -10.04
CA PHE A 95 8.91 -13.86 -11.40
C PHE A 95 10.02 -13.72 -12.45
N LYS A 96 11.01 -12.85 -12.19
CA LYS A 96 12.20 -12.71 -13.04
C LYS A 96 12.92 -14.05 -13.17
N ASN A 97 13.20 -14.75 -12.06
CA ASN A 97 13.92 -16.02 -12.07
C ASN A 97 13.16 -17.12 -12.83
N VAL A 98 11.86 -17.29 -12.58
CA VAL A 98 11.02 -18.28 -13.27
C VAL A 98 10.96 -18.03 -14.78
N GLN A 99 10.92 -16.77 -15.22
CA GLN A 99 10.88 -16.45 -16.65
C GLN A 99 12.26 -16.53 -17.32
N THR A 100 13.35 -16.48 -16.54
CA THR A 100 14.74 -16.68 -17.04
C THR A 100 15.03 -18.15 -17.28
N ASP A 101 14.43 -19.05 -16.49
CA ASP A 101 14.55 -20.52 -16.62
C ASP A 101 13.74 -21.09 -17.81
N LEU A 102 12.73 -20.35 -18.28
CA LEU A 102 11.88 -20.71 -19.42
C LEU A 102 12.42 -20.24 -20.78
N ARG A 103 13.63 -19.70 -20.84
CA ARG A 103 14.28 -19.19 -22.05
C ARG A 103 15.53 -19.98 -22.37
#